data_AF-J4KU55-F1
#
_entry.id   AF-J4KU55-F1
#
_cell.length_a   1.000
_cell.length_b   1.000
_cell.length_c   1.000
_cell.angle_alpha   90.00
_cell.angle_beta   90.00
_cell.angle_gamma   90.00
#
_symmetry.space_group_name_H-M   'P 1'
#
loop_
_entity.id
_entity.type
_entity.pdbx_description
1 polymer ?
#
loop_
_entity_poly.entity_id
_entity_poly.type
_entity_poly.pdbx_seq_one_letter_code
_entity_poly.pdbx_strand_id
1 'polypeptide(L)'
;MGKLMVYSAAAGIDPKMVLPVVLDVGTNRQSLLDDPLYLGNRFKRIRGDKYYEFIDKFVHAARKVFPRLYLHWEDFGRSNAANILKKYTKSIPTFNDDMQGTGIITLAAILCGLEISKEKLKDQNYVCFGAGTAGAGIVNRVYLEMLQQGLSEAEAKSKFYLVDKQGLLFDDMDDLTPEQKPFARKERNLQIQIHS
;
A
#
# COMPACT_ATOMS: atom_id res chain seq x y z
N MET A 1 3.41 10.92 15.32
CA MET A 1 2.60 11.10 16.55
C MET A 1 1.10 11.06 16.31
N GLY A 2 0.54 11.72 15.27
CA GLY A 2 -0.91 11.76 15.02
C GLY A 2 -1.62 10.40 14.99
N LYS A 3 -1.03 9.37 14.35
CA LYS A 3 -1.61 8.01 14.32
C LYS A 3 -1.80 7.37 15.69
N LEU A 4 -0.94 7.65 16.66
CA LEU A 4 -1.05 7.10 18.02
C LEU A 4 -2.34 7.55 18.70
N MET A 5 -2.73 8.80 18.44
CA MET A 5 -3.96 9.37 18.99
C MET A 5 -5.17 8.65 18.43
N VAL A 6 -5.15 8.26 17.14
CA VAL A 6 -6.23 7.45 16.54
C VAL A 6 -6.28 6.07 17.17
N TYR A 7 -5.13 5.42 17.38
CA TYR A 7 -5.05 4.12 18.06
C TYR A 7 -5.67 4.15 19.45
N SER A 8 -5.37 5.19 20.23
CA SER A 8 -5.86 5.29 21.60
C SER A 8 -7.31 5.77 21.67
N ALA A 9 -7.62 6.87 20.97
CA ALA A 9 -8.92 7.53 21.08
C ALA A 9 -10.03 6.85 20.26
N ALA A 10 -9.71 6.30 19.08
CA ALA A 10 -10.71 5.68 18.21
C ALA A 10 -10.77 4.15 18.37
N ALA A 11 -9.63 3.49 18.60
CA ALA A 11 -9.57 2.03 18.73
C ALA A 11 -9.46 1.54 20.19
N GLY A 12 -9.34 2.45 21.17
CA GLY A 12 -9.30 2.10 22.60
C GLY A 12 -8.01 1.38 23.04
N ILE A 13 -6.93 1.48 22.26
CA ILE A 13 -5.65 0.85 22.61
C ILE A 13 -4.98 1.65 23.72
N ASP A 14 -4.55 0.98 24.79
CA ASP A 14 -3.82 1.64 25.88
C ASP A 14 -2.57 2.35 25.32
N PRO A 15 -2.42 3.69 25.51
CA PRO A 15 -1.28 4.44 24.98
C PRO A 15 0.07 3.91 25.50
N LYS A 16 0.11 3.24 26.65
CA LYS A 16 1.33 2.60 27.17
C LYS A 16 1.80 1.40 26.33
N MET A 17 0.90 0.85 25.50
CA MET A 17 1.16 -0.29 24.63
C MET A 17 1.61 0.13 23.23
N VAL A 18 1.73 1.42 22.95
CA VAL A 18 2.09 1.93 21.63
C VAL A 18 3.40 2.71 21.68
N LEU A 19 4.37 2.31 20.86
CA LEU A 19 5.67 2.96 20.77
C LEU A 19 5.89 3.53 19.36
N PRO A 20 5.85 4.85 19.17
CA PRO A 20 6.23 5.45 17.89
C PRO A 20 7.73 5.33 17.65
N VAL A 21 8.12 4.91 16.45
CA VAL A 21 9.52 4.83 16.04
C VAL A 21 9.71 5.51 14.70
N VAL A 22 10.76 6.34 14.61
CA VAL A 22 11.24 6.91 13.35
C VAL A 22 12.57 6.27 13.00
N LEU A 23 12.66 5.70 11.80
CA LEU A 23 13.87 5.07 11.28
C LEU A 23 14.63 6.09 10.40
N ASP A 24 15.49 6.89 11.01
CA ASP A 24 16.23 7.92 10.29
C ASP A 24 17.44 7.35 9.53
N VAL A 25 17.23 7.05 8.25
CA VAL A 25 18.27 6.59 7.31
C VAL A 25 18.84 7.73 6.45
N GLY A 26 18.72 8.98 6.90
CA GLY A 26 19.08 10.17 6.16
C GLY A 26 17.92 10.77 5.36
N THR A 27 18.20 11.88 4.63
CA THR A 27 17.22 12.62 3.83
C THR A 27 17.79 13.05 2.49
N ASN A 28 16.97 13.02 1.43
CA ASN A 28 17.35 13.54 0.11
C ASN A 28 16.96 15.01 -0.08
N ARG A 29 16.16 15.59 0.83
CA ARG A 29 15.72 16.98 0.76
C ARG A 29 16.89 17.90 1.09
N GLN A 30 17.38 18.63 0.09
CA GLN A 30 18.54 19.52 0.23
C GLN A 30 18.28 20.61 1.27
N SER A 31 17.08 21.20 1.25
CA SER A 31 16.67 22.21 2.23
C SER A 31 16.82 21.78 3.69
N LEU A 32 16.65 20.49 4.01
CA LEU A 32 16.87 19.98 5.37
C LEU A 32 18.34 19.73 5.69
N LEU A 33 19.14 19.35 4.70
CA LEU A 33 20.57 19.13 4.89
C LEU A 33 21.28 20.45 5.17
N ASP A 34 20.82 21.53 4.53
CA ASP A 34 21.35 22.89 4.67
C ASP A 34 20.79 23.62 5.90
N ASP A 35 19.64 23.19 6.41
CA ASP A 35 19.01 23.82 7.58
C ASP A 35 19.82 23.54 8.86
N PRO A 36 20.42 24.55 9.53
CA PRO A 36 21.19 24.35 10.76
C PRO A 36 20.35 23.84 11.93
N LEU A 37 19.01 23.96 11.88
CA LEU A 37 18.09 23.49 12.91
C LEU A 37 17.59 22.05 12.66
N TYR A 38 17.94 21.43 11.52
CA TYR A 38 17.56 20.04 11.26
C TYR A 38 18.22 19.08 12.25
N LEU A 39 17.39 18.35 12.99
CA LEU A 39 17.81 17.41 14.04
C LEU A 39 18.10 15.99 13.52
N GLY A 40 17.75 15.70 12.27
CA GLY A 40 17.97 14.38 11.69
C GLY A 40 19.38 14.20 11.11
N ASN A 41 19.61 13.00 10.59
CA ASN A 41 20.86 12.61 9.97
C ASN A 41 21.18 13.45 8.73
N ARG A 42 22.34 14.11 8.73
CA ARG A 42 22.83 15.01 7.66
C ARG A 42 23.57 14.27 6.55
N PHE A 43 22.94 13.25 5.99
CA PHE A 43 23.43 12.55 4.81
C PHE A 43 22.27 12.11 3.91
N LYS A 44 22.57 11.85 2.63
CA LYS A 44 21.59 11.36 1.65
C LYS A 44 21.09 9.97 2.03
N ARG A 45 19.82 9.69 1.74
CA ARG A 45 19.16 8.44 2.19
C ARG A 45 19.96 7.20 1.79
N ILE A 46 20.21 6.31 2.75
CA ILE A 46 20.77 4.98 2.49
C ILE A 46 19.73 4.15 1.71
N ARG A 47 20.21 3.36 0.73
CA ARG A 47 19.42 2.55 -0.20
C ARG A 47 19.98 1.13 -0.32
N GLY A 48 19.21 0.27 -0.98
CA GLY A 48 19.61 -1.09 -1.29
C GLY A 48 19.80 -1.95 -0.04
N ASP A 49 20.72 -2.90 -0.11
CA ASP A 49 20.87 -3.95 0.92
C ASP A 49 21.18 -3.38 2.29
N LYS A 50 22.03 -2.34 2.37
CA LYS A 50 22.33 -1.65 3.64
C LYS A 50 21.08 -1.11 4.34
N TYR A 51 20.10 -0.62 3.56
CA TYR A 51 18.83 -0.17 4.12
C TYR A 51 18.02 -1.36 4.66
N TYR A 52 17.90 -2.44 3.89
CA TYR A 52 17.13 -3.61 4.31
C TYR A 52 17.77 -4.37 5.48
N GLU A 53 19.09 -4.44 5.55
CA GLU A 53 19.83 -4.94 6.71
C GLU A 53 19.55 -4.12 7.97
N PHE A 54 19.49 -2.79 7.85
CA PHE A 54 19.13 -1.93 8.97
C PHE A 54 17.69 -2.17 9.44
N ILE A 55 16.73 -2.25 8.52
CA ILE A 55 15.33 -2.61 8.86
C ILE A 55 15.29 -3.98 9.54
N ASP A 56 16.05 -4.95 9.03
CA ASP A 56 16.10 -6.29 9.61
C ASP A 56 16.66 -6.30 11.03
N LYS A 57 17.75 -5.59 11.28
CA LYS A 57 18.32 -5.40 12.63
C LYS A 57 17.29 -4.77 13.56
N PHE A 58 16.57 -3.75 13.10
CA PHE A 58 15.50 -3.12 13.88
C PHE A 58 14.40 -4.13 14.25
N VAL A 59 13.86 -4.87 13.28
CA VAL A 59 12.80 -5.86 13.53
C VAL A 59 13.27 -6.93 14.51
N HIS A 60 14.48 -7.47 14.35
CA HIS A 60 15.03 -8.46 15.28
C HIS A 60 15.20 -7.90 16.70
N ALA A 61 15.75 -6.69 16.84
CA ALA A 61 15.92 -6.06 18.14
C ALA A 61 14.56 -5.78 18.81
N ALA A 62 13.59 -5.23 18.07
CA ALA A 62 12.26 -4.93 18.57
C ALA A 62 11.54 -6.20 19.05
N ARG A 63 11.63 -7.31 18.31
CA ARG A 63 11.05 -8.61 18.71
C ARG A 63 11.71 -9.19 19.94
N LYS A 64 13.02 -8.98 20.13
CA LYS A 64 13.73 -9.46 21.33
C LYS A 64 13.23 -8.77 22.59
N VAL A 65 12.94 -7.47 22.49
CA VAL A 65 12.41 -6.67 23.61
C VAL A 65 10.91 -6.90 23.79
N PHE A 66 10.16 -7.01 22.69
CA PHE A 66 8.71 -7.18 22.69
C PHE A 66 8.31 -8.43 21.88
N PRO A 67 8.27 -9.63 22.50
CA PRO A 67 8.02 -10.89 21.78
C PRO A 67 6.65 -10.97 21.08
N ARG A 68 5.64 -10.24 21.57
CA ARG A 68 4.28 -10.16 21.02
C ARG A 68 4.02 -8.86 20.24
N LEU A 69 5.09 -8.28 19.71
CA LEU A 69 5.09 -7.09 18.89
C LEU A 69 4.15 -7.22 17.67
N TYR A 70 3.35 -6.17 17.46
CA TYR A 70 2.67 -5.89 16.20
C TYR A 70 3.34 -4.69 15.51
N LEU A 71 3.86 -4.87 14.30
CA LEU A 71 4.53 -3.80 13.56
C LEU A 71 3.59 -3.13 12.54
N HIS A 72 3.30 -1.87 12.78
CA HIS A 72 2.57 -0.99 11.87
C HIS A 72 3.56 -0.10 11.11
N TRP A 73 3.65 -0.28 9.78
CA TRP A 73 4.50 0.50 8.89
C TRP A 73 3.74 1.66 8.26
N GLU A 74 4.40 2.81 8.19
CA GLU A 74 3.81 4.08 7.76
C GLU A 74 4.79 4.92 6.95
N ASP A 75 4.32 5.57 5.88
CA ASP A 75 5.06 6.58 5.11
C ASP A 75 6.38 6.07 4.51
N PHE A 76 6.43 4.79 4.13
CA PHE A 76 7.57 4.21 3.42
C PHE A 76 7.48 4.48 1.92
N GLY A 77 8.62 4.77 1.28
CA GLY A 77 8.68 4.87 -0.18
C GLY A 77 8.16 3.58 -0.85
N ARG A 78 7.42 3.71 -1.96
CA ARG A 78 6.66 2.63 -2.63
C ARG A 78 7.35 1.27 -2.63
N SER A 79 8.56 1.21 -3.20
CA SER A 79 9.32 -0.03 -3.34
C SER A 79 9.73 -0.62 -1.98
N ASN A 80 10.13 0.22 -1.03
CA ASN A 80 10.50 -0.22 0.31
C ASN A 80 9.27 -0.75 1.08
N ALA A 81 8.14 -0.05 1.01
CA ALA A 81 6.90 -0.47 1.67
C ALA A 81 6.47 -1.88 1.23
N ALA A 82 6.41 -2.11 -0.08
CA ALA A 82 6.04 -3.40 -0.66
C ALA A 82 7.04 -4.52 -0.27
N ASN A 83 8.34 -4.24 -0.37
CA ASN A 83 9.38 -5.23 -0.03
C ASN A 83 9.40 -5.59 1.45
N ILE A 84 9.27 -4.60 2.34
CA ILE A 84 9.21 -4.80 3.79
C ILE A 84 7.98 -5.63 4.15
N LEU A 85 6.80 -5.24 3.64
CA LEU A 85 5.56 -5.96 3.91
C LEU A 85 5.64 -7.41 3.42
N LYS A 86 6.10 -7.64 2.18
CA LYS A 86 6.27 -8.99 1.61
C LYS A 86 7.21 -9.86 2.44
N LYS A 87 8.31 -9.29 2.96
CA LYS A 87 9.28 -10.01 3.79
C LYS A 87 8.69 -10.44 5.13
N TYR A 88 7.94 -9.55 5.79
CA TYR A 88 7.54 -9.76 7.19
C TYR A 88 6.13 -10.32 7.40
N THR A 89 5.21 -10.17 6.44
CA THR A 89 3.81 -10.65 6.55
C THR A 89 3.68 -12.12 6.96
N LYS A 90 4.62 -12.98 6.54
CA LYS A 90 4.59 -14.41 6.86
C LYS A 90 5.27 -14.77 8.18
N SER A 91 6.02 -13.85 8.78
CA SER A 91 6.90 -14.14 9.93
C SER A 91 6.51 -13.39 11.20
N ILE A 92 5.80 -12.26 11.09
CA ILE A 92 5.33 -11.48 12.22
C ILE A 92 3.95 -10.86 11.96
N PRO A 93 3.15 -10.58 13.01
CA PRO A 93 2.00 -9.71 12.91
C PRO A 93 2.44 -8.32 12.45
N THR A 94 2.11 -7.98 11.21
CA THR A 94 2.52 -6.71 10.63
C THR A 94 1.52 -6.22 9.60
N PHE A 95 1.50 -4.90 9.42
CA PHE A 95 0.56 -4.20 8.58
C PHE A 95 1.18 -2.92 8.04
N ASN A 96 0.82 -2.54 6.82
CA ASN A 96 1.16 -1.23 6.25
C ASN A 96 -0.12 -0.47 5.92
N ASP A 97 -0.31 0.71 6.51
CA ASP A 97 -1.56 1.46 6.34
C ASP A 97 -1.74 1.98 4.91
N ASP A 98 -0.68 2.51 4.32
CA ASP A 98 -0.72 3.11 2.99
C ASP A 98 -1.19 2.11 1.93
N MET A 99 -0.79 0.84 2.06
CA MET A 99 -1.14 -0.24 1.15
C MET A 99 -2.42 -0.97 1.56
N GLN A 100 -2.47 -1.48 2.79
CA GLN A 100 -3.56 -2.34 3.25
C GLN A 100 -4.70 -1.54 3.87
N GLY A 101 -4.40 -0.54 4.70
CA GLY A 101 -5.39 0.33 5.34
C GLY A 101 -6.21 1.11 4.34
N THR A 102 -5.55 1.79 3.41
CA THR A 102 -6.22 2.50 2.30
C THR A 102 -7.10 1.55 1.49
N GLY A 103 -6.59 0.36 1.16
CA GLY A 103 -7.37 -0.63 0.42
C GLY A 103 -8.63 -1.10 1.15
N ILE A 104 -8.54 -1.31 2.47
CA ILE A 104 -9.67 -1.75 3.31
C ILE A 104 -10.74 -0.68 3.37
N ILE A 105 -10.38 0.57 3.69
CA ILE A 105 -11.38 1.65 3.84
C ILE A 105 -12.03 2.00 2.50
N THR A 106 -11.27 2.00 1.40
CA THR A 106 -11.82 2.21 0.07
C THR A 106 -12.77 1.08 -0.33
N LEU A 107 -12.42 -0.19 -0.05
CA LEU A 107 -13.31 -1.31 -0.32
C LEU A 107 -14.62 -1.20 0.49
N ALA A 108 -14.52 -0.84 1.78
CA ALA A 108 -15.71 -0.64 2.61
C ALA A 108 -16.65 0.43 2.04
N ALA A 109 -16.09 1.55 1.56
CA ALA A 109 -16.86 2.61 0.90
C ALA A 109 -17.53 2.12 -0.40
N ILE A 110 -16.81 1.36 -1.23
CA ILE A 110 -17.35 0.77 -2.47
C ILE A 110 -18.52 -0.17 -2.14
N LEU A 111 -18.34 -1.09 -1.19
CA LEU A 111 -19.39 -2.05 -0.80
C LEU A 111 -20.63 -1.35 -0.23
N CYS A 112 -20.44 -0.30 0.57
CA CYS A 112 -21.55 0.53 1.07
C CYS A 112 -22.33 1.20 -0.08
N GLY A 113 -21.63 1.78 -1.07
CA GLY A 113 -22.26 2.35 -2.26
C GLY A 113 -23.06 1.32 -3.06
N LEU A 114 -22.50 0.12 -3.24
CA LEU A 114 -23.15 -0.97 -3.95
C LEU A 114 -24.38 -1.53 -3.21
N GLU A 115 -24.35 -1.54 -1.88
CA GLU A 115 -25.49 -1.93 -1.07
C GLU A 115 -26.68 -0.97 -1.25
N ILE A 116 -26.40 0.32 -1.44
CA ILE A 116 -27.40 1.35 -1.73
C ILE A 116 -27.94 1.17 -3.16
N SER A 117 -27.07 0.99 -4.16
CA SER A 117 -27.48 0.79 -5.57
C SER A 117 -28.08 -0.58 -5.86
N LYS A 118 -28.03 -1.51 -4.89
CA LYS A 118 -28.46 -2.92 -5.04
C LYS A 118 -27.67 -3.67 -6.13
N GLU A 119 -26.43 -3.28 -6.33
CA GLU A 119 -25.50 -3.89 -7.27
C GLU A 119 -24.50 -4.80 -6.56
N LYS A 120 -23.76 -5.62 -7.31
CA LYS A 120 -22.72 -6.49 -6.76
C LYS A 120 -21.37 -6.09 -7.31
N LEU A 121 -20.33 -6.15 -6.47
CA LEU A 121 -18.97 -5.77 -6.87
C LEU A 121 -18.50 -6.58 -8.07
N LYS A 122 -18.79 -7.88 -8.06
CA LYS A 122 -18.44 -8.78 -9.15
C LYS A 122 -18.99 -8.40 -10.53
N ASP A 123 -20.07 -7.61 -10.58
CA ASP A 123 -20.69 -7.20 -11.84
C ASP A 123 -20.11 -5.87 -12.35
N GLN A 124 -19.27 -5.19 -11.55
CA GLN A 124 -18.70 -3.88 -11.86
C GLN A 124 -17.41 -3.96 -12.68
N ASN A 125 -17.11 -2.85 -13.36
CA ASN A 125 -15.78 -2.52 -13.88
C ASN A 125 -15.13 -1.49 -12.97
N TYR A 126 -13.86 -1.68 -12.62
CA TYR A 126 -13.13 -0.82 -11.70
C TYR A 126 -12.04 -0.03 -12.42
N VAL A 127 -12.12 1.30 -12.31
CA VAL A 127 -11.10 2.21 -12.84
C VAL A 127 -10.31 2.83 -11.69
N CYS A 128 -8.99 2.61 -11.67
CA CYS A 128 -8.08 3.23 -10.72
C CYS A 128 -7.34 4.40 -11.39
N PHE A 129 -7.70 5.64 -11.06
CA PHE A 129 -6.96 6.81 -11.52
C PHE A 129 -5.87 7.18 -10.50
N GLY A 130 -4.61 6.87 -10.85
CA GLY A 130 -3.44 6.99 -9.97
C GLY A 130 -3.00 5.64 -9.41
N ALA A 131 -2.37 4.80 -10.24
CA ALA A 131 -1.88 3.47 -9.86
C ALA A 131 -0.55 3.47 -9.07
N GLY A 132 -0.41 4.38 -8.11
CA GLY A 132 0.71 4.50 -7.16
C GLY A 132 0.74 3.40 -6.10
N THR A 133 1.45 3.61 -4.97
CA THR A 133 1.47 2.66 -3.83
C THR A 133 0.07 2.38 -3.30
N ALA A 134 -0.67 3.45 -2.98
CA ALA A 134 -2.03 3.38 -2.46
C ALA A 134 -3.00 2.81 -3.50
N GLY A 135 -2.97 3.32 -4.73
CA GLY A 135 -3.82 2.85 -5.83
C GLY A 135 -3.66 1.36 -6.11
N ALA A 136 -2.42 0.87 -6.20
CA ALA A 136 -2.15 -0.54 -6.37
C ALA A 136 -2.61 -1.40 -5.17
N GLY A 137 -2.46 -0.87 -3.94
CA GLY A 137 -3.00 -1.50 -2.74
C GLY A 137 -4.52 -1.66 -2.78
N ILE A 138 -5.24 -0.60 -3.18
CA ILE A 138 -6.70 -0.61 -3.36
C ILE A 138 -7.10 -1.62 -4.45
N VAL A 139 -6.48 -1.55 -5.64
CA VAL A 139 -6.75 -2.47 -6.75
C VAL A 139 -6.61 -3.92 -6.30
N ASN A 140 -5.51 -4.26 -5.62
CA ASN A 140 -5.31 -5.61 -5.11
C ASN A 140 -6.38 -6.01 -4.08
N ARG A 141 -6.81 -5.09 -3.22
CA ARG A 141 -7.84 -5.39 -2.22
C ARG A 141 -9.21 -5.62 -2.86
N VAL A 142 -9.60 -4.79 -3.83
CA VAL A 142 -10.85 -4.96 -4.61
C VAL A 142 -10.80 -6.25 -5.43
N TYR A 143 -9.67 -6.55 -6.05
CA TYR A 143 -9.46 -7.80 -6.79
C TYR A 143 -9.68 -9.04 -5.92
N LEU A 144 -9.06 -9.08 -4.74
CA LEU A 144 -9.21 -10.20 -3.81
C LEU A 144 -10.66 -10.34 -3.30
N GLU A 145 -11.40 -9.24 -3.14
CA GLU A 145 -12.82 -9.28 -2.82
C GLU A 145 -13.65 -9.88 -3.97
N MET A 146 -13.37 -9.50 -5.23
CA MET A 146 -14.04 -10.10 -6.39
C MET A 146 -13.83 -11.61 -6.46
N LEU A 147 -12.61 -12.10 -6.16
CA LEU A 147 -12.35 -13.54 -6.05
C LEU A 147 -13.16 -14.20 -4.94
N GLN A 148 -13.23 -13.55 -3.77
CA GLN A 148 -14.01 -14.05 -2.64
C GLN A 148 -15.52 -14.12 -2.94
N GLN A 149 -16.01 -13.26 -3.85
CA GLN A 149 -17.37 -13.30 -4.38
C GLN A 149 -17.58 -14.32 -5.52
N GLY A 150 -16.55 -15.11 -5.84
CA GLY A 150 -16.63 -16.27 -6.72
C GLY A 150 -16.13 -16.07 -8.16
N LEU A 151 -15.49 -14.94 -8.48
CA LEU A 151 -14.88 -14.75 -9.80
C LEU A 151 -13.58 -15.54 -9.93
N SER A 152 -13.31 -16.05 -11.12
CA SER A 152 -11.98 -16.54 -11.46
C SER A 152 -10.97 -15.38 -11.54
N GLU A 153 -9.68 -15.69 -11.44
CA GLU A 153 -8.63 -14.67 -11.56
C GLU A 153 -8.70 -13.91 -12.89
N ALA A 154 -9.02 -14.62 -13.99
CA ALA A 154 -9.09 -14.03 -15.31
C ALA A 154 -10.26 -13.05 -15.45
N GLU A 155 -11.44 -13.44 -14.95
CA GLU A 155 -12.64 -12.58 -14.94
C GLU A 155 -12.48 -11.38 -14.02
N ALA A 156 -11.88 -11.57 -12.84
CA ALA A 156 -11.61 -10.45 -11.94
C ALA A 156 -10.62 -9.49 -12.58
N LYS A 157 -9.47 -9.96 -13.10
CA LYS A 157 -8.45 -9.11 -13.75
C LYS A 157 -9.02 -8.35 -14.97
N SER A 158 -9.94 -8.94 -15.73
CA SER A 158 -10.53 -8.30 -16.90
C SER A 158 -11.44 -7.11 -16.56
N LYS A 159 -11.83 -6.94 -15.29
CA LYS A 159 -12.64 -5.82 -14.80
C LYS A 159 -11.82 -4.61 -14.35
N PHE A 160 -10.49 -4.71 -14.28
CA PHE A 160 -9.63 -3.63 -13.82
C PHE A 160 -9.05 -2.80 -14.96
N TYR A 161 -9.01 -1.49 -14.77
CA TYR A 161 -8.42 -0.50 -15.65
C TYR A 161 -7.61 0.49 -14.82
N LEU A 162 -6.29 0.51 -15.00
CA LEU A 162 -5.40 1.36 -14.21
C LEU A 162 -4.89 2.51 -15.08
N VAL A 163 -4.99 3.73 -14.57
CA VAL A 163 -4.47 4.94 -15.21
C VAL A 163 -3.39 5.54 -14.31
N ASP A 164 -2.25 5.92 -14.86
CA ASP A 164 -1.16 6.61 -14.16
C ASP A 164 -0.54 7.69 -15.07
N LYS A 165 0.63 8.23 -14.74
CA LYS A 165 1.32 9.28 -15.51
C LYS A 165 1.47 8.96 -17.02
N GLN A 166 1.48 7.68 -17.39
CA GLN A 166 1.59 7.20 -18.77
C GLN A 166 0.24 7.15 -19.51
N GLY A 167 -0.87 7.40 -18.82
CA GLY A 167 -2.22 7.09 -19.28
C GLY A 167 -2.70 5.73 -18.79
N LEU A 168 -3.61 5.10 -19.55
CA LEU A 168 -4.09 3.75 -19.28
C LEU A 168 -2.94 2.74 -19.43
N LEU A 169 -2.79 1.83 -18.46
CA LEU A 169 -1.68 0.90 -18.40
C LEU A 169 -1.91 -0.35 -19.28
N PHE A 170 -0.92 -0.64 -20.13
CA PHE A 170 -0.90 -1.79 -21.03
C PHE A 170 0.29 -2.71 -20.74
N ASP A 171 0.15 -4.01 -21.00
CA ASP A 171 1.17 -5.01 -20.66
C ASP A 171 2.45 -4.93 -21.52
N ASP A 172 2.38 -4.21 -22.64
CA ASP A 172 3.50 -3.86 -23.52
C ASP A 172 4.32 -2.64 -23.04
N MET A 173 3.99 -2.07 -21.87
CA MET A 173 4.72 -0.96 -21.28
C MET A 173 5.95 -1.43 -20.47
N ASP A 174 7.12 -0.85 -20.79
CA ASP A 174 8.39 -1.22 -20.16
C ASP A 174 8.56 -0.69 -18.72
N ASP A 175 7.84 0.37 -18.35
CA ASP A 175 8.04 1.10 -17.09
C ASP A 175 7.00 0.77 -16.01
N LEU A 176 6.27 -0.35 -16.16
CA LEU A 176 5.32 -0.82 -15.17
C LEU A 176 6.00 -1.37 -13.91
N THR A 177 5.45 -0.98 -12.75
CA THR A 177 5.84 -1.57 -11.47
C THR A 177 5.33 -3.02 -11.33
N PRO A 178 5.98 -3.87 -10.51
CA PRO A 178 5.51 -5.24 -10.26
C PRO A 178 4.06 -5.33 -9.78
N GLU A 179 3.57 -4.30 -9.09
CA GLU A 179 2.18 -4.24 -8.61
C GLU A 179 1.17 -3.81 -9.68
N GLN A 180 1.61 -3.09 -10.72
CA GLN A 180 0.78 -2.68 -11.86
C GLN A 180 0.65 -3.79 -12.90
N LYS A 181 1.74 -4.52 -13.17
CA LYS A 181 1.81 -5.56 -14.22
C LYS A 181 0.65 -6.56 -14.20
N PRO A 182 0.18 -7.09 -13.06
CA PRO A 182 -0.90 -8.07 -13.03
C PRO A 182 -2.26 -7.54 -13.52
N PHE A 183 -2.43 -6.21 -13.58
CA PHE A 183 -3.68 -5.53 -13.92
C PHE A 183 -3.56 -4.68 -15.20
N ALA A 184 -2.44 -4.78 -15.91
CA ALA A 184 -2.25 -4.08 -17.17
C ALA A 184 -3.08 -4.73 -18.30
N ARG A 185 -3.63 -3.91 -19.20
CA ARG A 185 -4.48 -4.38 -20.31
C ARG A 185 -3.63 -4.92 -21.46
N LYS A 186 -4.09 -6.00 -22.09
CA LYS A 186 -3.46 -6.56 -23.29
C LYS A 186 -3.78 -5.79 -24.57
N GLU A 187 -4.99 -5.24 -24.63
CA GLU A 187 -5.53 -4.64 -25.86
C GLU A 187 -5.70 -3.13 -25.70
N ARG A 188 -5.07 -2.37 -26.60
CA ARG A 188 -5.22 -0.91 -26.72
C ARG A 188 -6.59 -0.50 -27.28
N ASN A 189 -7.26 -1.41 -27.98
CA ASN A 189 -8.61 -1.23 -28.50
C ASN A 189 -9.65 -1.65 -27.46
N LEU A 190 -9.87 -0.82 -26.45
CA LEU A 190 -10.98 -1.04 -25.52
C LEU A 190 -12.31 -0.70 -26.20
N GLN A 191 -13.04 -1.73 -26.65
CA GLN A 191 -14.47 -1.58 -26.91
C GLN A 191 -15.20 -1.54 -25.56
N ILE A 192 -15.36 -0.36 -24.99
CA ILE A 192 -16.25 -0.17 -23.85
C ILE A 192 -17.66 -0.27 -24.41
N GLN A 193 -18.31 -1.42 -24.21
CA GLN A 193 -19.74 -1.53 -24.41
C GLN A 193 -20.43 -0.70 -23.33
N ILE A 194 -20.74 0.55 -23.65
CA ILE A 194 -21.64 1.37 -22.84
C ILE A 194 -23.02 0.78 -23.06
N HIS A 195 -23.52 0.00 -22.10
CA HIS A 195 -24.93 -0.33 -22.06
C HIS A 195 -25.67 0.89 -21.54
N SER A 196 -26.33 1.59 -22.46
CA SER A 196 -27.33 2.64 -22.21
C SER A 196 -28.65 2.03 -21.74
#